data_AF-A0A1X2FCZ5-F1
#
_entry.id   AF-A0A1X2FCZ5-F1
#
_cell.length_a   1.000
_cell.length_b   1.000
_cell.length_c   1.000
_cell.angle_alpha   90.00
_cell.angle_beta   90.00
_cell.angle_gamma   90.00
#
_symmetry.space_group_name_H-M   'P 1'
#
loop_
_entity.id
_entity.type
_entity.pdbx_description
1 polymer ?
#
loop_
_entity_poly.entity_id
_entity_poly.type
_entity_poly.pdbx_seq_one_letter_code
_entity_poly.pdbx_strand_id
1 'polypeptide(L)'
;MSSGRHASGQAEDLATAFLSADNRVEAAQYGWAGASAMVLIARMARWLTASQALIGKVADHGFALQDAAAQYAAAEAQRAQALADVAAAADSRASLRH
;
A
#
# COMPACT_ATOMS: atom_id res chain seq x y z
N MET A 1 -13.96 -2.62 -3.98
CA MET A 1 -12.57 -2.11 -4.12
C MET A 1 -11.66 -2.99 -3.27
N SER A 2 -10.55 -3.49 -3.80
CA SER A 2 -9.61 -4.31 -3.01
C SER A 2 -8.81 -3.41 -2.06
N SER A 3 -8.54 -3.85 -0.83
CA SER A 3 -7.83 -3.06 0.20
C SER A 3 -6.48 -2.50 -0.29
N GLY A 4 -5.77 -3.24 -1.15
CA GLY A 4 -4.53 -2.75 -1.76
C GLY A 4 -4.70 -1.57 -2.71
N ARG A 5 -5.82 -1.47 -3.47
CA ARG A 5 -6.12 -0.29 -4.30
C ARG A 5 -6.51 0.91 -3.46
N HIS A 6 -7.23 0.67 -2.36
CA HIS A 6 -7.55 1.73 -1.40
C HIS A 6 -6.29 2.30 -0.73
N ALA A 7 -5.36 1.44 -0.31
CA ALA A 7 -4.10 1.87 0.30
C ALA A 7 -3.23 2.67 -0.68
N SER A 8 -3.16 2.26 -1.96
CA SER A 8 -2.47 3.04 -3.00
C SER A 8 -3.10 4.42 -3.20
N GLY A 9 -4.43 4.51 -3.29
CA GLY A 9 -5.13 5.81 -3.39
C GLY A 9 -4.87 6.71 -2.17
N GLN A 10 -4.86 6.13 -0.96
CA GLN A 10 -4.50 6.88 0.24
C GLN A 10 -3.04 7.38 0.22
N ALA A 11 -2.11 6.64 -0.38
CA ALA A 11 -0.73 7.09 -0.54
C ALA A 11 -0.63 8.30 -1.48
N GLU A 12 -1.40 8.29 -2.58
CA GLU A 12 -1.49 9.40 -3.54
C GLU A 12 -2.10 10.65 -2.88
N ASP A 13 -3.23 10.49 -2.19
CA ASP A 13 -3.89 11.58 -1.45
C ASP A 13 -2.94 12.19 -0.40
N LEU A 14 -2.20 11.33 0.32
CA LEU A 14 -1.24 11.76 1.33
C LEU A 14 -0.06 12.52 0.69
N ALA A 15 0.43 12.07 -0.46
CA ALA A 15 1.47 12.77 -1.21
C ALA A 15 1.01 14.16 -1.67
N THR A 16 -0.21 14.28 -2.19
CA THR A 16 -0.81 15.58 -2.55
C THR A 16 -0.95 16.50 -1.35
N ALA A 17 -1.40 15.98 -0.20
CA ALA A 17 -1.55 16.76 1.02
C ALA A 17 -0.20 17.25 1.56
N PHE A 18 0.84 16.41 1.55
CA PHE A 18 2.18 16.81 1.96
C PHE A 18 2.77 17.85 1.01
N LEU A 19 2.65 17.69 -0.31
CA LEU A 19 3.11 18.69 -1.28
C LEU A 19 2.43 20.04 -1.06
N SER A 20 1.12 20.05 -0.79
CA SER A 20 0.39 21.27 -0.45
C SER A 20 0.90 21.92 0.83
N ALA A 21 1.13 21.12 1.88
CA ALA A 21 1.69 21.60 3.13
C ALA A 21 3.09 22.19 2.95
N ASP A 22 3.95 21.51 2.18
CA ASP A 22 5.32 21.94 1.91
C ASP A 22 5.34 23.28 1.16
N ASN A 23 4.52 23.44 0.12
CA ASN A 23 4.37 24.70 -0.61
C ASN A 23 3.90 25.85 0.31
N ARG A 24 2.96 25.58 1.23
CA ARG A 24 2.49 26.61 2.18
C ARG A 24 3.58 27.02 3.16
N VAL A 25 4.42 26.08 3.58
CA VAL A 25 5.55 26.39 4.46
C VAL A 25 6.63 27.16 3.70
N GLU A 26 6.97 26.76 2.47
CA GLU A 26 7.88 27.52 1.61
C GLU A 26 7.43 28.96 1.41
N ALA A 27 6.15 29.18 1.13
CA ALA A 27 5.58 30.52 1.03
C ALA A 27 5.69 31.32 2.34
N ALA A 28 5.61 30.65 3.50
CA ALA A 28 5.73 31.30 4.80
C ALA A 28 7.19 31.64 5.19
N GLN A 29 8.20 31.02 4.55
CA GLN A 29 9.62 31.22 4.89
C GLN A 29 10.05 32.68 4.80
N TYR A 30 9.51 33.45 3.85
CA TYR A 30 9.80 34.88 3.69
C TYR A 30 9.46 35.73 4.92
N GLY A 31 8.58 35.25 5.80
CA GLY A 31 8.21 35.92 7.05
C GLY A 31 9.04 35.49 8.27
N TRP A 32 9.94 34.51 8.15
CA TRP A 32 10.71 34.01 9.27
C TRP A 32 11.94 34.88 9.52
N ALA A 33 12.15 35.31 10.77
CA ALA A 33 13.29 36.14 11.16
C ALA A 33 13.97 35.63 12.44
N GLY A 34 15.28 35.88 12.53
CA GLY A 34 16.08 35.61 13.73
C GLY A 34 16.27 34.12 14.06
N ALA A 35 16.59 33.81 15.31
CA ALA A 35 16.89 32.45 15.76
C ALA A 35 15.74 31.45 15.53
N SER A 36 14.49 31.92 15.56
CA SER A 36 13.31 31.11 15.26
C SER A 36 13.30 30.60 13.81
N ALA A 37 13.84 31.37 12.85
CA ALA A 37 13.94 30.94 11.46
C ALA A 37 14.84 29.72 11.29
N MET A 38 16.00 29.70 11.96
CA MET A 38 16.92 28.55 11.90
C MET A 38 16.28 27.28 12.48
N VAL A 39 15.55 27.42 13.60
CA VAL A 39 14.84 26.29 14.22
C VAL A 39 13.70 25.80 13.32
N LEU A 40 12.97 26.71 12.66
CA LEU A 40 11.91 26.36 11.72
C LEU A 40 12.45 25.64 10.48
N ILE A 41 13.57 26.10 9.91
CA ILE A 41 14.26 25.43 8.79
C ILE A 41 14.68 24.00 9.20
N ALA A 42 15.31 23.84 10.37
CA ALA A 42 15.72 22.51 10.85
C ALA A 42 14.52 21.58 11.08
N ARG A 43 13.40 22.14 11.59
CA ARG A 43 12.16 21.38 11.76
C ARG A 43 11.54 21.00 10.41
N MET A 44 11.64 21.86 9.41
CA MET A 44 11.13 21.61 8.06
C MET A 44 11.90 20.49 7.35
N ALA A 45 13.24 20.47 7.47
CA ALA A 45 14.05 19.37 6.94
C ALA A 45 13.63 18.02 7.54
N ARG A 46 13.40 17.97 8.87
CA ARG A 46 12.90 16.77 9.55
C ARG A 46 11.49 16.36 9.10
N TRP A 47 10.62 17.34 8.87
CA TRP A 47 9.27 17.10 8.37
C TRP A 47 9.30 16.47 6.97
N LEU A 48 10.05 17.05 6.04
CA LEU A 48 10.22 16.54 4.67
C LEU A 48 10.73 15.10 4.64
N THR A 49 11.72 14.76 5.47
CA THR A 49 12.22 13.38 5.57
C THR A 49 11.13 12.43 6.10
N ALA A 50 10.42 12.85 7.14
CA ALA A 50 9.38 12.02 7.76
C ALA A 50 8.16 11.81 6.85
N SER A 51 7.74 12.85 6.11
CA SER A 51 6.62 12.77 5.17
C SER A 51 6.91 11.83 4.01
N GLN A 52 8.09 11.96 3.39
CA GLN A 52 8.53 11.06 2.32
C GLN A 52 8.63 9.61 2.79
N ALA A 53 9.21 9.38 3.98
CA ALA A 53 9.28 8.05 4.56
C ALA A 53 7.89 7.45 4.85
N LEU A 54 6.91 8.28 5.25
CA LEU A 54 5.55 7.82 5.48
C LEU A 54 4.85 7.47 4.17
N ILE A 55 4.93 8.33 3.15
CA ILE A 55 4.35 8.08 1.82
C ILE A 55 4.89 6.75 1.25
N GLY A 56 6.21 6.55 1.31
CA GLY A 56 6.85 5.31 0.85
C GLY A 56 6.29 4.07 1.57
N LYS A 57 6.18 4.11 2.90
CA LYS A 57 5.63 2.98 3.68
C LYS A 57 4.18 2.66 3.33
N VAL A 58 3.34 3.66 3.09
CA VAL A 58 1.94 3.42 2.69
C VAL A 58 1.88 2.83 1.29
N ALA A 59 2.70 3.31 0.35
CA ALA A 59 2.80 2.75 -0.99
C ALA A 59 3.28 1.28 -0.96
N ASP A 60 4.35 0.99 -0.23
CA ASP A 60 4.88 -0.36 -0.03
C ASP A 60 3.82 -1.30 0.56
N HIS A 61 3.06 -0.82 1.55
CA HIS A 61 1.95 -1.58 2.13
C HIS A 61 0.84 -1.87 1.11
N GLY A 62 0.49 -0.89 0.28
CA GLY A 62 -0.46 -1.07 -0.82
C GLY A 62 0.00 -2.14 -1.80
N PHE A 63 1.27 -2.11 -2.22
CA PHE A 63 1.86 -3.14 -3.09
C PHE A 63 1.85 -4.53 -2.42
N ALA A 64 2.26 -4.63 -1.16
CA ALA A 64 2.26 -5.90 -0.43
C ALA A 64 0.85 -6.51 -0.31
N LEU A 65 -0.19 -5.70 -0.11
CA LEU A 65 -1.58 -6.17 -0.09
C LEU A 65 -2.04 -6.67 -1.46
N GLN A 66 -1.65 -6.00 -2.54
CA GLN A 66 -1.98 -6.42 -3.90
C GLN A 66 -1.29 -7.73 -4.26
N ASP A 67 0.00 -7.84 -3.94
CA ASP A 67 0.79 -9.05 -4.15
C ASP A 67 0.22 -10.23 -3.35
N ALA A 68 -0.05 -10.04 -2.05
CA ALA A 68 -0.70 -11.05 -1.23
C ALA A 68 -2.05 -11.50 -1.81
N ALA A 69 -2.89 -10.57 -2.27
CA ALA A 69 -4.16 -10.91 -2.90
C ALA A 69 -4.00 -11.78 -4.16
N ALA A 70 -2.98 -11.48 -4.98
CA ALA A 70 -2.66 -12.29 -6.17
C ALA A 70 -2.20 -13.70 -5.77
N GLN A 71 -1.32 -13.82 -4.77
CA GLN A 71 -0.84 -15.10 -4.25
C GLN A 71 -2.00 -15.94 -3.68
N TYR A 72 -2.89 -15.34 -2.90
CA TYR A 72 -4.08 -16.02 -2.38
C TYR A 72 -5.00 -16.53 -3.48
N ALA A 73 -5.26 -15.71 -4.51
CA ALA A 73 -6.10 -16.13 -5.63
C ALA A 73 -5.50 -17.31 -6.40
N ALA A 74 -4.18 -17.31 -6.61
CA ALA A 74 -3.47 -18.41 -7.26
C ALA A 74 -3.53 -19.70 -6.42
N ALA A 75 -3.29 -19.60 -5.12
CA ALA A 75 -3.36 -20.73 -4.21
C ALA A 75 -4.79 -21.32 -4.14
N GLU A 76 -5.81 -20.47 -4.16
CA GLU A 76 -7.20 -20.92 -4.15
C GLU A 76 -7.58 -21.64 -5.45
N ALA A 77 -7.14 -21.13 -6.61
CA ALA A 77 -7.35 -21.81 -7.88
C ALA A 77 -6.69 -23.19 -7.93
N GLN A 78 -5.46 -23.32 -7.40
CA GLN A 78 -4.76 -24.61 -7.29
C GLN A 78 -5.52 -25.60 -6.38
N ARG A 79 -6.02 -25.13 -5.24
CA ARG A 79 -6.81 -25.97 -4.32
C ARG A 79 -8.13 -26.41 -4.95
N ALA A 80 -8.82 -25.50 -5.63
CA ALA A 80 -10.06 -25.82 -6.34
C ALA A 80 -9.83 -26.90 -7.41
N GLN A 81 -8.73 -26.81 -8.18
CA GLN A 81 -8.38 -27.84 -9.16
C GLN A 81 -8.10 -29.19 -8.49
N ALA A 82 -7.30 -29.21 -7.42
CA ALA A 82 -7.02 -30.44 -6.69
C ALA A 82 -8.29 -31.11 -6.13
N LEU A 83 -9.25 -30.32 -5.64
CA LEU A 83 -10.54 -30.82 -5.20
C LEU A 83 -11.37 -31.41 -6.36
N ALA A 84 -11.37 -30.78 -7.53
CA ALA A 84 -12.04 -31.30 -8.72
C ALA A 84 -11.44 -32.64 -9.17
N ASP A 85 -10.11 -32.76 -9.15
CA ASP A 85 -9.40 -34.00 -9.52
C ASP A 85 -9.73 -35.14 -8.55
N VAL A 86 -9.78 -34.85 -7.24
CA VAL A 86 -10.16 -35.82 -6.20
C VAL A 86 -11.61 -36.28 -6.39
N ALA A 87 -12.54 -35.36 -6.68
CA ALA A 87 -13.94 -35.69 -6.93
C ALA A 87 -14.08 -36.61 -8.16
N ALA A 88 -13.42 -36.27 -9.27
CA ALA A 88 -13.43 -37.09 -10.49
C ALA A 88 -12.86 -38.51 -10.24
N ALA A 89 -11.80 -38.62 -9.44
CA ALA A 89 -11.21 -39.91 -9.08
C ALA A 89 -12.14 -40.75 -8.18
N ALA A 90 -12.89 -40.10 -7.28
CA ALA A 90 -13.89 -40.77 -6.44
C ALA A 90 -15.04 -41.31 -7.28
N ASP A 91 -15.58 -40.52 -8.21
CA ASP A 91 -16.65 -40.92 -9.12
C ASP A 91 -16.23 -42.11 -10.00
N SER A 92 -15.01 -42.05 -10.54
CA SER A 92 -14.43 -43.14 -11.34
C SER A 92 -14.27 -44.44 -10.55
N ARG A 93 -13.98 -44.37 -9.25
CA ARG A 93 -13.91 -45.55 -8.37
C ARG A 93 -15.29 -46.10 -8.01
N ALA A 94 -16.29 -45.23 -7.89
CA ALA A 94 -17.66 -45.64 -7.60
C ALA A 94 -18.27 -46.40 -8.79
N SER A 95 -18.02 -45.94 -10.02
CA SER A 95 -18.52 -46.58 -11.25
C SER A 95 -17.91 -47.96 -11.51
N LEU A 96 -16.67 -48.21 -11.07
CA LEU A 96 -16.00 -49.52 -11.18
C LEU A 96 -16.49 -50.56 -10.17
N ARG A 97 -17.26 -50.15 -9.15
CA ARG A 97 -17.77 -51.04 -8.09
C ARG A 97 -19.22 -51.49 -8.32
N HIS A 98 -19.88 -50.97 -9.35
CA HIS A 98 -21.23 -51.36 -9.80
C HIS A 98 -21.15 -52.20 -11.08
#